data_AF-A0A662QRE4-F1
#
_entry.id   AF-A0A662QRE4-F1
#
_cell.length_a   1.000
_cell.length_b   1.000
_cell.length_c   1.000
_cell.angle_alpha   90.00
_cell.angle_beta   90.00
_cell.angle_gamma   90.00
#
_symmetry.space_group_name_H-M   'P 1'
#
loop_
_entity.id
_entity.type
_entity.pdbx_description
1 polymer ?
#
loop_
_entity_poly.entity_id
_entity_poly.type
_entity_poly.pdbx_seq_one_letter_code
_entity_poly.pdbx_strand_id
1 'polypeptide(L)'
;MGELKKAMVETGIDKFLELVTIKKSISLKNASKFLSVPLDTLENWSNILSREKIISIDYDSFGNMVVFITQKNIEMKMNKVNSLKSTIEGNTKLVEANISVKEMDLKKEINYLEQFEDKLKKEMGYTKQLHEEFEKVASVEEDLIKKMAVMKKNKADLSKYIKGTTKEISIKIKTIERVEKEILKYEKIKEDIKTDIEFIKSLSRSIKKEPLQTIGKRIKKLENRQKKLLKENKKINSKYFFIHKLLNRFK
;
A
#
# COMPACT_ATOMS: atom_id res chain seq x y z
N MET A 1 -63.06 19.52 -12.99
CA MET A 1 -64.15 19.48 -11.99
C MET A 1 -65.38 18.68 -12.42
N GLY A 2 -65.53 18.25 -13.69
CA GLY A 2 -66.70 17.50 -14.15
C GLY A 2 -66.74 16.01 -13.75
N GLU A 3 -65.60 15.40 -13.41
CA GLU A 3 -65.53 13.94 -13.19
C GLU A 3 -65.78 13.51 -11.73
N LEU A 4 -65.60 14.40 -10.74
CA LEU A 4 -65.85 14.08 -9.33
C LEU A 4 -67.34 14.06 -8.95
N LYS A 5 -68.23 14.66 -9.76
CA LYS A 5 -69.68 14.64 -9.50
C LYS A 5 -70.35 13.29 -9.84
N LYS A 6 -69.75 12.45 -10.68
CA LYS A 6 -70.37 11.20 -11.15
C LYS A 6 -70.31 10.03 -10.15
N ALA A 7 -69.58 10.17 -9.03
CA ALA A 7 -69.39 9.09 -8.06
C ALA A 7 -70.13 9.30 -6.72
N MET A 8 -70.85 10.41 -6.53
CA MET A 8 -71.66 10.59 -5.33
C MET A 8 -73.05 9.96 -5.55
N VAL A 9 -73.44 9.04 -4.68
CA VAL A 9 -74.77 8.45 -4.66
C VAL A 9 -75.77 9.56 -4.32
N GLU A 10 -76.63 9.93 -5.27
CA GLU A 10 -77.70 10.93 -5.04
C GLU A 10 -78.78 10.35 -4.13
N THR A 11 -78.99 11.00 -2.99
CA THR A 11 -80.06 10.62 -2.05
C THR A 11 -81.38 11.31 -2.41
N GLY A 12 -82.50 10.82 -1.86
CA GLY A 12 -83.80 11.47 -2.04
C GLY A 12 -83.85 12.92 -1.53
N ILE A 13 -83.03 13.24 -0.51
CA ILE A 13 -82.90 14.60 0.04
C ILE A 13 -82.18 15.52 -0.96
N ASP A 14 -81.17 15.03 -1.68
CA ASP A 14 -80.43 15.81 -2.68
C ASP A 14 -81.35 16.24 -3.84
N LYS A 15 -82.17 15.30 -4.35
CA LYS A 15 -83.17 15.58 -5.39
C LYS A 15 -84.23 16.57 -4.92
N PHE A 16 -84.60 16.51 -3.63
CA PHE A 16 -85.51 17.47 -3.03
C PHE A 16 -84.89 18.87 -2.97
N LEU A 17 -83.67 19.00 -2.47
CA LEU A 17 -82.96 20.28 -2.43
C LEU A 17 -82.74 20.88 -3.82
N GLU A 18 -82.37 20.06 -4.81
CA GLU A 18 -82.23 20.50 -6.21
C GLU A 18 -83.55 21.03 -6.76
N LEU A 19 -84.67 20.35 -6.51
CA LEU A 19 -86.00 20.78 -6.93
C LEU A 19 -86.38 22.14 -6.32
N VAL A 20 -86.16 22.33 -5.02
CA VAL A 20 -86.40 23.63 -4.35
C VAL A 20 -85.46 24.70 -4.92
N THR A 21 -84.23 24.35 -5.28
CA THR A 21 -83.24 25.26 -5.89
C THR A 21 -83.71 25.76 -7.26
N ILE A 22 -84.13 24.85 -8.13
CA ILE A 22 -84.58 25.16 -9.49
C ILE A 22 -85.87 25.98 -9.46
N LYS A 23 -86.83 25.59 -8.60
CA LYS A 23 -88.14 26.24 -8.53
C LYS A 23 -88.16 27.51 -7.67
N LYS A 24 -87.09 27.77 -6.92
CA LYS A 24 -86.92 28.84 -5.91
C LYS A 24 -87.88 28.75 -4.71
N SER A 25 -89.14 28.39 -4.95
CA SER A 25 -90.16 28.06 -3.95
C SER A 25 -91.05 26.94 -4.48
N ILE A 26 -91.40 25.96 -3.65
CA ILE A 26 -92.32 24.89 -4.03
C ILE A 26 -93.15 24.44 -2.84
N SER A 27 -94.44 24.14 -3.06
CA SER A 27 -95.27 23.53 -2.02
C SER A 27 -94.93 22.05 -1.84
N LEU A 28 -94.97 21.55 -0.60
CA LEU A 28 -94.61 20.15 -0.33
C LEU A 28 -95.51 19.15 -1.06
N LYS A 29 -96.79 19.48 -1.25
CA LYS A 29 -97.72 18.65 -2.02
C LYS A 29 -97.28 18.48 -3.48
N ASN A 30 -96.73 19.54 -4.08
CA ASN A 30 -96.22 19.47 -5.45
C ASN A 30 -94.86 18.76 -5.50
N ALA A 31 -93.99 18.99 -4.52
CA ALA A 31 -92.72 18.28 -4.41
C ALA A 31 -92.92 16.76 -4.21
N SER A 32 -93.91 16.37 -3.39
CA SER A 32 -94.29 14.97 -3.14
C SER A 32 -94.68 14.26 -4.43
N LYS A 33 -95.54 14.89 -5.22
CA LYS A 33 -95.93 14.37 -6.54
C LYS A 33 -94.74 14.27 -7.50
N PHE A 34 -93.87 15.27 -7.50
CA PHE A 34 -92.75 15.32 -8.44
C PHE A 34 -91.69 14.26 -8.13
N LEU A 35 -91.37 14.06 -6.85
CA LEU A 35 -90.33 13.13 -6.40
C LEU A 35 -90.85 11.72 -6.13
N SER A 36 -92.18 11.54 -6.15
CA SER A 36 -92.86 10.30 -5.73
C SER A 36 -92.49 9.88 -4.30
N VAL A 37 -92.33 10.85 -3.40
CA VAL A 37 -92.00 10.65 -1.98
C VAL A 37 -93.21 11.03 -1.12
N PRO A 38 -93.58 10.24 -0.09
CA PRO A 38 -94.68 10.58 0.82
C PRO A 38 -94.54 11.98 1.44
N LEU A 39 -95.66 12.67 1.61
CA LEU A 39 -95.70 14.05 2.11
C LEU A 39 -95.04 14.16 3.48
N ASP A 40 -95.35 13.25 4.41
CA ASP A 40 -94.81 13.22 5.77
C ASP A 40 -93.27 13.13 5.78
N THR A 41 -92.71 12.37 4.83
CA THR A 41 -91.26 12.25 4.65
C THR A 41 -90.65 13.56 4.20
N LEU A 42 -91.29 14.25 3.24
CA LEU A 42 -90.84 15.58 2.78
C LEU A 42 -91.02 16.66 3.83
N GLU A 43 -92.06 16.58 4.66
CA GLU A 43 -92.27 17.49 5.78
C GLU A 43 -91.18 17.30 6.83
N ASN A 44 -90.86 16.05 7.19
CA ASN A 44 -89.73 15.75 8.07
C ASN A 44 -88.41 16.26 7.51
N TRP A 45 -88.11 16.02 6.23
CA TRP A 45 -86.91 16.56 5.59
C TRP A 45 -86.90 18.08 5.61
N SER A 46 -88.04 18.72 5.32
CA SER A 46 -88.14 20.18 5.29
C SER A 46 -87.90 20.79 6.66
N ASN A 47 -88.47 20.18 7.72
CA ASN A 47 -88.25 20.59 9.10
C ASN A 47 -86.79 20.44 9.53
N ILE A 48 -86.13 19.34 9.17
CA ILE A 48 -84.70 19.13 9.42
C ILE A 48 -83.86 20.20 8.68
N LEU A 49 -84.10 20.37 7.37
CA LEU A 49 -83.37 21.33 6.54
C LEU A 49 -83.62 22.78 6.97
N SER A 50 -84.81 23.09 7.48
CA SER A 50 -85.14 24.42 8.00
C SER A 50 -84.50 24.70 9.35
N ARG A 51 -84.44 23.71 10.25
CA ARG A 51 -83.67 23.78 11.49
C ARG A 51 -82.20 24.08 11.22
N GLU A 52 -81.64 23.46 10.19
CA GLU A 52 -80.27 23.70 9.70
C GLU A 52 -80.13 25.00 8.87
N LYS A 53 -81.20 25.78 8.74
CA LYS A 53 -81.26 27.06 8.01
C LYS A 53 -80.85 26.93 6.53
N ILE A 54 -81.09 25.77 5.92
CA ILE A 54 -80.84 25.51 4.50
C ILE A 54 -82.02 26.00 3.66
N ILE A 55 -83.23 25.76 4.15
CA ILE A 55 -84.48 26.24 3.56
C ILE A 55 -85.30 26.99 4.60
N SER A 56 -86.17 27.87 4.15
CA SER A 56 -87.20 28.50 4.97
C SER A 56 -88.53 27.85 4.66
N ILE A 57 -89.34 27.65 5.70
CA ILE A 57 -90.70 27.15 5.61
C ILE A 57 -91.66 28.32 5.80
N ASP A 58 -92.66 28.43 4.94
CA ASP A 58 -93.80 29.35 5.06
C ASP A 58 -95.10 28.58 4.76
N TYR A 59 -96.25 29.17 5.05
CA TYR A 59 -97.55 28.57 4.79
C TYR A 59 -98.36 29.48 3.88
N ASP A 60 -98.90 28.91 2.79
CA ASP A 60 -99.80 29.66 1.93
C ASP A 60 -101.15 29.95 2.63
N SER A 61 -102.00 30.76 2.01
CA SER A 61 -103.32 31.14 2.56
C SER A 61 -104.27 29.95 2.79
N PHE A 62 -103.94 28.76 2.25
CA PHE A 62 -104.70 27.53 2.42
C PHE A 62 -104.07 26.59 3.45
N GLY A 63 -103.01 27.03 4.14
CA GLY A 63 -102.29 26.26 5.16
C GLY A 63 -101.33 25.21 4.58
N ASN A 64 -101.02 25.23 3.28
CA ASN A 64 -100.04 24.31 2.72
C ASN A 64 -98.61 24.81 2.99
N MET A 65 -97.75 23.90 3.40
CA MET A 65 -96.32 24.20 3.61
C MET A 65 -95.62 24.47 2.27
N VAL A 66 -95.00 25.64 2.16
CA VAL A 66 -94.17 26.09 1.04
C VAL A 66 -92.73 26.24 1.52
N VAL A 67 -91.81 25.61 0.80
CA VAL A 67 -90.38 25.71 1.08
C VAL A 67 -89.69 26.56 0.04
N PHE A 68 -88.77 27.41 0.49
CA PHE A 68 -87.90 28.20 -0.39
C PHE A 68 -86.48 28.23 0.15
N ILE A 69 -85.51 28.44 -0.73
CA ILE A 69 -84.11 28.49 -0.31
C ILE A 69 -83.82 29.81 0.38
N THR A 70 -83.20 29.73 1.55
CA THR A 70 -82.68 30.90 2.26
C THR A 70 -81.45 31.44 1.51
N GLN A 71 -81.66 32.35 0.55
CA GLN A 71 -80.60 32.91 -0.34
C GLN A 71 -79.35 33.42 0.42
N LYS A 72 -79.55 33.95 1.63
CA LYS A 72 -78.49 34.46 2.50
C LYS A 72 -77.40 33.41 2.81
N ASN A 73 -77.73 32.12 2.81
CA ASN A 73 -76.79 31.04 3.16
C ASN A 73 -75.93 30.57 1.96
N ILE A 74 -76.40 30.73 0.72
CA ILE A 74 -75.63 30.37 -0.49
C ILE A 74 -74.51 31.37 -0.73
N GLU A 75 -74.80 32.66 -0.63
CA GLU A 75 -73.82 33.73 -0.83
C GLU A 75 -72.71 33.68 0.23
N MET A 76 -73.07 33.43 1.50
CA MET A 76 -72.09 33.20 2.57
C MET A 76 -71.20 31.97 2.30
N LYS A 77 -71.78 30.85 1.83
CA LYS A 77 -71.01 29.66 1.46
C LYS A 77 -70.10 29.91 0.25
N MET A 78 -70.55 30.63 -0.77
CA MET A 78 -69.71 31.00 -1.92
C MET A 78 -68.54 31.91 -1.52
N ASN A 79 -68.77 32.91 -0.68
CA ASN A 79 -67.71 33.78 -0.17
C ASN A 79 -66.69 32.99 0.67
N LYS A 80 -67.17 32.02 1.46
CA LYS A 80 -66.29 31.09 2.20
C LYS A 80 -65.48 30.18 1.25
N VAL A 81 -66.09 29.70 0.17
CA VAL A 81 -65.38 28.87 -0.83
C VAL A 81 -64.35 29.70 -1.59
N ASN A 82 -64.66 30.93 -1.98
CA ASN A 82 -63.74 31.81 -2.70
C ASN A 82 -62.55 32.24 -1.82
N SER A 83 -62.81 32.56 -0.54
CA SER A 83 -61.73 32.83 0.41
C SER A 83 -60.83 31.60 0.62
N LEU A 84 -61.41 30.41 0.85
CA LEU A 84 -60.64 29.16 0.93
C LEU A 84 -59.82 28.90 -0.33
N LYS A 85 -60.40 29.13 -1.52
CA LYS A 85 -59.68 28.98 -2.80
C LYS A 85 -58.48 29.91 -2.88
N SER A 86 -58.65 31.19 -2.53
CA SER A 86 -57.55 32.16 -2.51
C SER A 86 -56.45 31.77 -1.50
N THR A 87 -56.83 31.25 -0.34
CA THR A 87 -55.89 30.74 0.67
C THR A 87 -55.14 29.52 0.16
N ILE A 88 -55.82 28.58 -0.48
CA ILE A 88 -55.21 27.38 -1.06
C ILE A 88 -54.23 27.79 -2.16
N GLU A 89 -54.61 28.67 -3.09
CA GLU A 89 -53.72 29.16 -4.15
C GLU A 89 -52.48 29.86 -3.59
N GLY A 90 -52.64 30.68 -2.54
CA GLY A 90 -51.51 31.31 -1.83
C GLY A 90 -50.57 30.28 -1.20
N ASN A 91 -51.12 29.28 -0.51
CA ASN A 91 -50.35 28.21 0.10
C ASN A 91 -49.64 27.34 -0.95
N THR A 92 -50.30 27.02 -2.07
CA THR A 92 -49.70 26.24 -3.17
C THR A 92 -48.50 26.97 -3.75
N LYS A 93 -48.60 28.30 -4.00
CA LYS A 93 -47.47 29.11 -4.47
C LYS A 93 -46.31 29.15 -3.47
N LEU A 94 -46.60 29.22 -2.18
CA LEU A 94 -45.56 29.16 -1.13
C LEU A 94 -44.87 27.80 -1.10
N VAL A 95 -45.62 26.71 -1.25
CA VAL A 95 -45.07 25.35 -1.32
C VAL A 95 -44.21 25.17 -2.58
N GLU A 96 -44.67 25.63 -3.75
CA GLU A 96 -43.91 25.60 -5.00
C GLU A 96 -42.60 26.38 -4.90
N ALA A 97 -42.63 27.58 -4.31
CA ALA A 97 -41.42 28.37 -4.07
C ALA A 97 -40.44 27.63 -3.14
N ASN A 98 -40.93 27.03 -2.06
CA ASN A 98 -40.10 26.25 -1.14
C ASN A 98 -39.52 24.99 -1.80
N ILE A 99 -40.29 24.31 -2.66
CA ILE A 99 -39.81 23.17 -3.44
C ILE A 99 -38.69 23.62 -4.39
N SER A 100 -38.90 24.72 -5.12
CA SER A 100 -37.90 25.25 -6.04
C SER A 100 -36.58 25.62 -5.34
N VAL A 101 -36.65 26.27 -4.17
CA VAL A 101 -35.45 26.57 -3.37
C VAL A 101 -34.74 25.29 -2.94
N LYS A 102 -35.48 24.30 -2.42
CA LYS A 102 -34.89 23.01 -2.01
C LYS A 102 -34.27 22.25 -3.18
N GLU A 103 -34.87 22.29 -4.36
CA GLU A 103 -34.30 21.68 -5.58
C GLU A 103 -32.98 22.33 -5.97
N MET A 104 -32.86 23.66 -5.85
CA MET A 104 -31.61 24.36 -6.11
C MET A 104 -30.52 23.98 -5.11
N ASP A 105 -30.87 23.85 -3.83
CA ASP A 105 -29.91 23.46 -2.80
C ASP A 105 -29.45 22.01 -2.96
N LEU A 106 -30.37 21.09 -3.27
CA LEU A 106 -30.04 19.69 -3.60
C LEU A 106 -29.10 19.61 -4.81
N LYS A 107 -29.32 20.42 -5.86
CA LYS A 107 -28.43 20.46 -7.03
C LYS A 107 -27.02 20.93 -6.68
N LYS A 108 -26.89 21.92 -5.79
CA LYS A 108 -25.57 22.38 -5.31
C LYS A 108 -24.86 21.28 -4.53
N GLU A 109 -25.58 20.57 -3.68
CA GLU A 109 -25.05 19.47 -2.88
C GLU A 109 -24.59 18.30 -3.76
N ILE A 110 -25.39 17.92 -4.77
CA ILE A 110 -25.00 16.90 -5.76
C ILE A 110 -23.71 17.27 -6.48
N ASN A 111 -23.60 18.49 -7.00
CA ASN A 111 -22.38 18.96 -7.68
C ASN A 111 -21.17 18.98 -6.73
N TYR A 112 -21.36 19.35 -5.46
CA TYR A 112 -20.29 19.28 -4.46
C TYR A 112 -19.82 17.84 -4.23
N LEU A 113 -20.75 16.89 -4.11
CA LEU A 113 -20.43 15.47 -3.93
C LEU A 113 -19.72 14.88 -5.14
N GLU A 114 -20.12 15.24 -6.36
CA GLU A 114 -19.43 14.82 -7.59
C GLU A 114 -17.97 15.32 -7.62
N GLN A 115 -17.75 16.60 -7.30
CA GLN A 115 -16.39 17.16 -7.19
C GLN A 115 -15.56 16.49 -6.09
N PHE A 116 -16.19 16.12 -4.98
CA PHE A 116 -15.54 15.42 -3.88
C PHE A 116 -15.16 13.98 -4.29
N GLU A 117 -16.05 13.27 -4.98
CA GLU A 117 -15.78 11.93 -5.51
C GLU A 117 -14.60 11.94 -6.50
N ASP A 118 -14.52 12.94 -7.37
CA ASP A 118 -13.40 13.10 -8.31
C ASP A 118 -12.07 13.36 -7.60
N LYS A 119 -12.07 14.17 -6.53
CA LYS A 119 -10.88 14.37 -5.69
C LYS A 119 -10.44 13.07 -5.03
N LEU A 120 -11.38 12.32 -4.45
CA LEU A 120 -11.10 11.02 -3.84
C LEU A 120 -10.55 10.01 -4.86
N LYS A 121 -11.10 9.96 -6.08
CA LYS A 121 -10.57 9.09 -7.15
C LYS A 121 -9.13 9.43 -7.50
N LYS A 122 -8.79 10.71 -7.57
CA LYS A 122 -7.40 11.16 -7.82
C LYS A 122 -6.48 10.78 -6.67
N GLU A 123 -6.86 11.06 -5.43
CA GLU A 123 -6.09 10.67 -4.23
C GLU A 123 -5.89 9.16 -4.16
N MET A 124 -6.93 8.37 -4.40
CA MET A 124 -6.82 6.91 -4.46
C MET A 124 -5.89 6.46 -5.60
N GLY A 125 -5.90 7.14 -6.75
CA GLY A 125 -4.94 6.91 -7.83
C GLY A 125 -3.49 7.07 -7.37
N TYR A 126 -3.18 8.17 -6.66
CA TYR A 126 -1.85 8.38 -6.09
C TYR A 126 -1.47 7.32 -5.06
N THR A 127 -2.40 6.89 -4.19
CA THR A 127 -2.11 5.84 -3.21
C THR A 127 -1.78 4.49 -3.86
N LYS A 128 -2.43 4.14 -4.98
CA LYS A 128 -2.10 2.92 -5.75
C LYS A 128 -0.70 3.01 -6.36
N GLN A 129 -0.36 4.13 -6.98
CA GLN A 129 0.98 4.34 -7.54
C GLN A 129 2.05 4.24 -6.46
N LEU A 130 1.82 4.88 -5.30
CA LEU A 130 2.72 4.81 -4.16
C LEU A 130 2.89 3.37 -3.65
N HIS A 131 1.80 2.58 -3.61
CA HIS A 131 1.86 1.18 -3.21
C HIS A 131 2.71 0.33 -4.18
N GLU A 132 2.53 0.50 -5.49
CA GLU A 132 3.36 -0.18 -6.50
C GLU A 132 4.84 0.21 -6.40
N GLU A 133 5.15 1.46 -6.07
CA GLU A 133 6.53 1.90 -5.79
C GLU A 133 7.09 1.24 -4.54
N PHE A 134 6.32 1.11 -3.46
CA PHE A 134 6.73 0.40 -2.26
C PHE A 134 7.03 -1.07 -2.53
N GLU A 135 6.20 -1.77 -3.32
CA GLU A 135 6.46 -3.16 -3.70
C GLU A 135 7.77 -3.30 -4.51
N LYS A 136 8.04 -2.37 -5.42
CA LYS A 136 9.31 -2.33 -6.16
C LYS A 136 10.49 -2.13 -5.22
N VAL A 137 10.41 -1.19 -4.28
CA VAL A 137 11.47 -0.95 -3.29
C VAL A 137 11.72 -2.19 -2.43
N ALA A 138 10.67 -2.86 -1.96
CA ALA A 138 10.79 -4.10 -1.18
C ALA A 138 11.50 -5.21 -1.97
N SER A 139 11.20 -5.35 -3.27
CA SER A 139 11.89 -6.32 -4.13
C SER A 139 13.39 -6.03 -4.29
N VAL A 140 13.75 -4.74 -4.41
CA VAL A 140 15.14 -4.29 -4.49
C VAL A 140 15.87 -4.53 -3.17
N GLU A 141 15.21 -4.30 -2.04
CA GLU A 141 15.76 -4.58 -0.71
C GLU A 141 16.10 -6.06 -0.53
N GLU A 142 15.18 -6.97 -0.91
CA GLU A 142 15.44 -8.41 -0.85
C GLU A 142 16.64 -8.84 -1.70
N ASP A 143 16.76 -8.30 -2.92
CA ASP A 143 17.87 -8.58 -3.81
C ASP A 143 19.20 -8.05 -3.27
N LEU A 144 19.19 -6.88 -2.62
CA LEU A 144 20.36 -6.34 -1.93
C LEU A 144 20.79 -7.23 -0.77
N ILE A 145 19.84 -7.72 0.04
CA ILE A 145 20.12 -8.66 1.15
C ILE A 145 20.79 -9.93 0.62
N LYS A 146 20.27 -10.52 -0.47
CA LYS A 146 20.86 -11.71 -1.11
C LYS A 146 22.29 -11.43 -1.60
N LYS A 147 22.51 -10.30 -2.29
CA LYS A 147 23.85 -9.89 -2.75
C LYS A 147 24.82 -9.68 -1.60
N MET A 148 24.37 -9.07 -0.50
CA MET A 148 25.20 -8.88 0.71
C MET A 148 25.60 -10.20 1.36
N ALA A 149 24.70 -11.19 1.40
CA ALA A 149 25.02 -12.53 1.90
C ALA A 149 26.12 -13.21 1.06
N VAL A 150 26.01 -13.14 -0.27
CA VAL A 150 27.04 -13.66 -1.19
C VAL A 150 28.37 -12.95 -1.00
N MET A 151 28.38 -11.61 -0.90
CA MET A 151 29.60 -10.84 -0.65
C MET A 151 30.27 -11.20 0.68
N LYS A 152 29.49 -11.41 1.75
CA LYS A 152 30.02 -11.86 3.05
C LYS A 152 30.70 -13.22 2.95
N LYS A 153 30.10 -14.17 2.23
CA LYS A 153 30.69 -15.50 1.98
C LYS A 153 31.99 -15.38 1.18
N ASN A 154 31.97 -14.65 0.06
CA ASN A 154 33.16 -14.45 -0.77
C ASN A 154 34.31 -13.78 0.00
N LYS A 155 34.00 -12.80 0.87
CA LYS A 155 34.99 -12.17 1.75
C LYS A 155 35.64 -13.17 2.71
N ALA A 156 34.85 -14.08 3.28
CA ALA A 156 35.36 -15.10 4.18
C ALA A 156 36.28 -16.11 3.43
N ASP A 157 35.88 -16.52 2.23
CA ASP A 157 36.66 -17.44 1.41
C ASP A 157 37.97 -16.81 0.92
N LEU A 158 37.94 -15.54 0.47
CA LEU A 158 39.14 -14.78 0.14
C LEU A 158 40.07 -14.62 1.35
N SER A 159 39.52 -14.37 2.54
CA SER A 159 40.34 -14.28 3.76
C SER A 159 41.05 -15.59 4.09
N LYS A 160 40.37 -16.74 3.91
CA LYS A 160 40.99 -18.07 4.08
C LYS A 160 42.08 -18.30 3.03
N TYR A 161 41.82 -17.96 1.77
CA TYR A 161 42.79 -18.10 0.69
C TYR A 161 44.05 -17.27 0.96
N ILE A 162 43.89 -15.98 1.30
CA ILE A 162 45.02 -15.09 1.65
C ILE A 162 45.83 -15.68 2.80
N LYS A 163 45.18 -16.14 3.88
CA LYS A 163 45.88 -16.77 5.02
C LYS A 163 46.68 -18.01 4.60
N GLY A 164 46.15 -18.82 3.67
CA GLY A 164 46.84 -19.97 3.09
C GLY A 164 48.09 -19.54 2.32
N THR A 165 47.92 -18.63 1.36
CA THR A 165 49.03 -18.11 0.53
C THR A 165 50.11 -17.43 1.37
N THR A 166 49.75 -16.65 2.39
CA THR A 166 50.74 -16.01 3.30
C THR A 166 51.57 -17.06 4.05
N LYS A 167 50.97 -18.17 4.49
CA LYS A 167 51.71 -19.27 5.13
C LYS A 167 52.68 -19.93 4.16
N GLU A 168 52.24 -20.21 2.93
CA GLU A 168 53.09 -20.80 1.89
C GLU A 168 54.27 -19.90 1.54
N ILE A 169 54.04 -18.59 1.37
CA ILE A 169 55.09 -17.60 1.13
C ILE A 169 56.10 -17.59 2.30
N SER A 170 55.61 -17.60 3.55
CA SER A 170 56.50 -17.63 4.73
C SER A 170 57.40 -18.88 4.75
N ILE A 171 56.87 -20.04 4.36
CA ILE A 171 57.65 -21.29 4.26
C ILE A 171 58.71 -21.17 3.15
N LYS A 172 58.36 -20.61 1.99
CA LYS A 172 59.30 -20.42 0.88
C LYS A 172 60.42 -19.44 1.24
N ILE A 173 60.10 -18.32 1.90
CA ILE A 173 61.10 -17.36 2.40
C ILE A 173 62.11 -18.06 3.33
N LYS A 174 61.63 -18.81 4.33
CA LYS A 174 62.51 -19.58 5.23
C LYS A 174 63.38 -20.60 4.50
N THR A 175 62.89 -21.14 3.38
CA THR A 175 63.66 -22.08 2.55
C THR A 175 64.77 -21.36 1.79
N ILE A 176 64.46 -20.20 1.20
CA ILE A 176 65.44 -19.34 0.51
C ILE A 176 66.54 -18.91 1.48
N GLU A 177 66.19 -18.42 2.68
CA GLU A 177 67.16 -18.01 3.71
C GLU A 177 68.13 -19.14 4.11
N ARG A 178 67.67 -20.40 4.11
CA ARG A 178 68.54 -21.56 4.36
C ARG A 178 69.51 -21.79 3.21
N VAL A 179 69.02 -21.70 1.97
CA VAL A 179 69.85 -21.88 0.77
C VAL A 179 70.90 -20.79 0.67
N GLU A 180 70.55 -19.52 0.94
CA GLU A 180 71.51 -18.40 0.98
C GLU A 180 72.65 -18.66 1.97
N LYS A 181 72.33 -19.16 3.16
CA LYS A 181 73.35 -19.53 4.17
C LYS A 181 74.27 -20.64 3.68
N GLU A 182 73.76 -21.62 2.93
CA GLU A 182 74.59 -22.67 2.34
C GLU A 182 75.47 -22.12 1.20
N ILE A 183 74.94 -21.23 0.34
CA ILE A 183 75.72 -20.56 -0.71
C ILE A 183 76.92 -19.82 -0.12
N LEU A 184 76.70 -19.04 0.95
CA LEU A 184 77.79 -18.32 1.63
C LEU A 184 78.87 -19.26 2.18
N LYS A 185 78.50 -20.46 2.65
CA LYS A 185 79.48 -21.48 3.05
C LYS A 185 80.29 -21.97 1.86
N TYR A 186 79.66 -22.22 0.72
CA TYR A 186 80.35 -22.67 -0.49
C TYR A 186 81.26 -21.59 -1.07
N GLU A 187 80.87 -20.31 -1.01
CA GLU A 187 81.73 -19.20 -1.42
C GLU A 187 83.00 -19.12 -0.58
N LYS A 188 82.89 -19.31 0.73
CA LYS A 188 84.05 -19.39 1.61
C LYS A 188 84.97 -20.56 1.26
N ILE A 189 84.40 -21.75 1.04
CA ILE A 189 85.18 -22.93 0.62
C ILE A 189 85.89 -22.68 -0.72
N LYS A 190 85.23 -21.99 -1.66
CA LYS A 190 85.82 -21.64 -2.96
C LYS A 190 87.03 -20.72 -2.81
N GLU A 191 86.95 -19.70 -1.95
CA GLU A 191 88.11 -18.83 -1.65
C GLU A 191 89.23 -19.60 -0.95
N ASP A 192 88.92 -20.46 0.02
CA ASP A 192 89.92 -21.31 0.69
C ASP A 192 90.67 -22.17 -0.36
N ILE A 193 89.95 -22.85 -1.26
CA ILE A 193 90.55 -23.64 -2.35
C ILE A 193 91.44 -22.78 -3.27
N LYS A 194 91.02 -21.55 -3.58
CA LYS A 194 91.80 -20.63 -4.42
C LYS A 194 93.13 -20.28 -3.76
N THR A 195 93.12 -19.99 -2.46
CA THR A 195 94.35 -19.72 -1.69
C THR A 195 95.27 -20.95 -1.66
N ASP A 196 94.72 -22.16 -1.50
CA ASP A 196 95.49 -23.41 -1.54
C ASP A 196 96.14 -23.64 -2.91
N ILE A 197 95.42 -23.36 -4.01
CA ILE A 197 95.97 -23.48 -5.38
C ILE A 197 97.14 -22.51 -5.58
N GLU A 198 97.01 -21.26 -5.15
CA GLU A 198 98.10 -20.26 -5.24
C GLU A 198 99.33 -20.69 -4.43
N PHE A 199 99.10 -21.23 -3.23
CA PHE A 199 100.15 -21.78 -2.39
C PHE A 199 100.87 -22.95 -3.09
N ILE A 200 100.13 -23.93 -3.64
CA ILE A 200 100.71 -25.06 -4.38
C ILE A 200 101.51 -24.57 -5.60
N LYS A 201 100.99 -23.59 -6.36
CA LYS A 201 101.71 -22.99 -7.49
C LYS A 201 103.04 -22.36 -7.04
N SER A 202 103.06 -21.67 -5.89
CA SER A 202 104.30 -21.08 -5.37
C SER A 202 105.32 -22.16 -4.95
N LEU A 203 104.87 -23.21 -4.24
CA LEU A 203 105.71 -24.36 -3.89
C LEU A 203 106.30 -25.04 -5.13
N SER A 204 105.48 -25.28 -6.16
CA SER A 204 105.92 -25.89 -7.41
C SER A 204 107.04 -25.08 -8.08
N ARG A 205 106.94 -23.75 -8.08
CA ARG A 205 107.99 -22.85 -8.59
C ARG A 205 109.26 -22.93 -7.75
N SER A 206 109.16 -23.03 -6.43
CA SER A 206 110.31 -23.17 -5.52
C SER A 206 111.03 -24.51 -5.72
N ILE A 207 110.27 -25.60 -5.84
CA ILE A 207 110.81 -26.95 -6.05
C ILE A 207 111.62 -27.03 -7.36
N LYS A 208 111.16 -26.38 -8.44
CA LYS A 208 111.93 -26.32 -9.71
C LYS A 208 113.30 -25.65 -9.59
N LYS A 209 113.55 -24.89 -8.51
CA LYS A 209 114.79 -24.12 -8.29
C LYS A 209 115.68 -24.68 -7.17
N GLU A 210 115.19 -25.62 -6.36
CA GLU A 210 115.89 -26.13 -5.17
C GLU A 210 116.57 -27.51 -5.44
N PRO A 211 117.72 -27.80 -4.82
CA PRO A 211 118.35 -29.12 -4.90
C PRO A 211 117.48 -30.20 -4.21
N LEU A 212 117.47 -31.41 -4.77
CA LEU A 212 116.58 -32.55 -4.42
C LEU A 212 116.48 -32.88 -2.92
N GLN A 213 117.56 -32.68 -2.15
CA GLN A 213 117.60 -33.01 -0.72
C GLN A 213 116.73 -32.07 0.16
N THR A 214 116.59 -30.80 -0.22
CA THR A 214 115.74 -29.83 0.49
C THR A 214 114.25 -30.05 0.21
N ILE A 215 113.93 -30.51 -1.00
CA ILE A 215 112.56 -30.81 -1.43
C ILE A 215 111.98 -31.99 -0.62
N GLY A 216 112.77 -33.04 -0.37
CA GLY A 216 112.34 -34.20 0.40
C GLY A 216 111.88 -33.87 1.83
N LYS A 217 112.55 -32.93 2.50
CA LYS A 217 112.15 -32.48 3.86
C LYS A 217 110.82 -31.73 3.85
N ARG A 218 110.56 -30.91 2.82
CA ARG A 218 109.30 -30.17 2.66
C ARG A 218 108.13 -31.10 2.31
N ILE A 219 108.32 -32.08 1.43
CA ILE A 219 107.28 -33.08 1.09
C ILE A 219 106.80 -33.80 2.36
N LYS A 220 107.73 -34.27 3.20
CA LYS A 220 107.39 -34.94 4.47
C LYS A 220 106.56 -34.06 5.42
N LYS A 221 106.78 -32.74 5.38
CA LYS A 221 106.02 -31.76 6.17
C LYS A 221 104.60 -31.57 5.62
N LEU A 222 104.44 -31.57 4.30
CA LEU A 222 103.12 -31.49 3.64
C LEU A 222 102.30 -32.76 3.84
N GLU A 223 102.89 -33.94 3.74
CA GLU A 223 102.21 -35.22 4.02
C GLU A 223 101.66 -35.27 5.45
N ASN A 224 102.42 -34.77 6.43
CA ASN A 224 101.96 -34.70 7.81
C ASN A 224 100.77 -33.74 7.97
N ARG A 225 100.78 -32.62 7.24
CA ARG A 225 99.66 -31.67 7.23
C ARG A 225 98.42 -32.28 6.58
N GLN A 226 98.58 -33.00 5.47
CA GLN A 226 97.51 -33.73 4.80
C GLN A 226 96.89 -34.81 5.71
N LYS A 227 97.73 -35.59 6.42
CA LYS A 227 97.24 -36.57 7.41
C LYS A 227 96.44 -35.92 8.54
N LYS A 228 96.83 -34.72 8.99
CA LYS A 228 96.10 -33.98 10.03
C LYS A 228 94.73 -33.53 9.53
N LEU A 229 94.66 -32.97 8.32
CA LEU A 229 93.40 -32.59 7.66
C LEU A 229 92.46 -33.79 7.45
N LEU A 230 92.98 -34.95 7.05
CA LEU A 230 92.19 -36.18 6.93
C LEU A 230 91.57 -36.62 8.27
N LYS A 231 92.30 -36.47 9.38
CA LYS A 231 91.76 -36.78 10.72
C LYS A 231 90.67 -35.79 11.14
N GLU A 232 90.84 -34.51 10.84
CA GLU A 232 89.82 -33.49 11.10
C GLU A 232 88.57 -33.73 10.25
N ASN A 233 88.74 -34.07 8.98
CA ASN A 233 87.61 -34.39 8.09
C ASN A 233 86.82 -35.62 8.58
N LYS A 234 87.50 -36.66 9.08
CA LYS A 234 86.83 -37.80 9.75
C LYS A 234 86.01 -37.38 10.97
N LYS A 235 86.50 -36.43 11.79
CA LYS A 235 85.75 -35.89 12.94
C LYS A 235 84.54 -35.06 12.51
N ILE A 236 84.66 -34.32 11.41
CA ILE A 236 83.52 -33.57 10.85
C ILE A 236 82.46 -34.56 10.33
N ASN A 237 82.87 -35.60 9.61
CA ASN A 237 81.96 -36.64 9.13
C ASN A 237 81.25 -37.39 10.26
N SER A 238 81.93 -37.69 11.38
CA SER A 238 81.27 -38.32 12.54
C SER A 238 80.24 -37.41 13.21
N LYS A 239 80.53 -36.10 13.32
CA LYS A 239 79.56 -35.10 13.79
C LYS A 239 78.37 -34.97 12.84
N TYR A 240 78.62 -34.94 11.53
CA TYR A 240 77.58 -34.90 10.51
C TYR A 240 76.66 -36.13 10.61
N PHE A 241 77.23 -37.33 10.75
CA PHE A 241 76.46 -38.57 10.96
C PHE A 241 75.59 -38.50 12.23
N PHE A 242 76.12 -37.96 13.32
CA PHE A 242 75.36 -37.81 14.58
C PHE A 242 74.19 -36.84 14.44
N ILE A 243 74.39 -35.70 13.78
CA ILE A 243 73.33 -34.72 13.50
C ILE A 243 72.27 -35.35 12.60
N HIS A 244 72.67 -36.09 11.57
CA HIS A 244 71.74 -36.75 10.66
C HIS A 244 70.91 -37.84 11.36
N LYS A 245 71.50 -38.58 12.30
CA LYS A 245 70.80 -39.58 13.14
C LYS A 245 69.77 -38.92 14.07
N LEU A 246 70.08 -37.74 14.63
CA LEU A 246 69.13 -36.98 15.44
C LEU A 246 67.97 -36.46 14.60
N LEU A 247 68.23 -35.89 13.43
CA LEU A 247 67.18 -35.39 12.53
C LEU A 247 66.21 -36.49 12.07
N ASN A 248 66.70 -37.72 11.86
CA ASN A 248 65.85 -38.85 11.49
C ASN A 248 65.02 -39.42 12.65
N ARG A 249 65.24 -39.01 13.91
CA ARG A 249 64.38 -39.37 15.05
C ARG A 249 63.17 -38.46 15.22
N PHE A 250 63.14 -37.33 14.52
CA PHE A 250 62.06 -36.34 14.56
C PHE A 250 61.19 -36.34 13.28
N LYS A 251 61.41 -37.30 12.39
CA LYS A 251 60.50 -37.65 11.29
C LYS A 251 59.72 -38.90 11.70
#